data_AF-A0A4Q3A1D2-F1
#
_entry.id   AF-A0A4Q3A1D2-F1
#
_cell.length_a   1.000
_cell.length_b   1.000
_cell.length_c   1.000
_cell.angle_alpha   90.00
_cell.angle_beta   90.00
_cell.angle_gamma   90.00
#
_symmetry.space_group_name_H-M   'P 1'
#
loop_
_entity.id
_entity.type
_entity.pdbx_description
1 polymer ?
#
loop_
_entity_poly.entity_id
_entity_poly.type
_entity_poly.pdbx_seq_one_letter_code
_entity_poly.pdbx_strand_id
1 'polypeptide(L)'
;MRKIMIMMRRLWICMLGLFLPFSVSAVNALVSNAVFFVDKNVKTNSLKPVIEIYWQIDPQTVRFEENASKLWAAGVETSIVIKSDSGIITEKRYMLTAIPMASREQAIRQNIIDFQRADVHTGKVHFYLTLTDANNRSNTFTYHDSVTIEPAKAEPFYSSIQILDTSVVSDNKKDIFYKNGKVQVPLTTNFLDDRRDILHYYAELYQTRSVEPNDTLVQYVFVSKKPLDPPVYGIVKTDTIKRNAVSVTAKDIDITMLPNGNYYINTILENQNRKRLATASLFFQRANIVPVVAKDTARDNSIQKIELFDLSETFVGKYNMAQLRAILKMLIPVATPMEHETIQGFLKKPDETYMRYFVYNYWAARDKENPKKEWDKYSNRVKEVNKFFGASALPGYETERGLIYLRYGKPDERIVVNNETGAFPYEIWVYNATARQGYPGMFLFYKPGYMISDYKLLHSTVNGEIRNTAWREFLYVNGGQAAATGTFRAEQYLK
;
A
#
# COMPACT_ATOMS: atom_id res chain seq x y z
N MET A 1 -40.75 -43.55 38.47
CA MET A 1 -39.79 -44.53 37.91
C MET A 1 -40.18 -44.93 36.48
N ARG A 2 -39.76 -44.12 35.50
CA ARG A 2 -39.66 -44.35 34.04
C ARG A 2 -39.95 -43.01 33.34
N LYS A 3 -38.88 -42.38 32.84
CA LYS A 3 -38.75 -41.10 32.10
C LYS A 3 -37.70 -40.13 32.69
N ILE A 4 -36.71 -40.64 33.42
CA ILE A 4 -35.46 -39.92 33.74
C ILE A 4 -34.32 -40.92 33.50
N MET A 5 -34.15 -41.39 32.26
CA MET A 5 -32.99 -42.26 31.93
C MET A 5 -32.72 -42.38 30.43
N ILE A 6 -33.06 -41.38 29.62
CA ILE A 6 -32.63 -41.30 28.20
C ILE A 6 -32.36 -39.84 27.85
N MET A 7 -31.44 -39.18 28.57
CA MET A 7 -30.74 -37.99 28.05
C MET A 7 -29.42 -37.72 28.79
N MET A 8 -28.85 -38.73 29.44
CA MET A 8 -27.58 -38.67 30.19
C MET A 8 -26.46 -39.46 29.49
N ARG A 9 -26.52 -39.58 28.15
CA ARG A 9 -25.50 -40.29 27.36
C ARG A 9 -25.10 -39.55 26.07
N ARG A 10 -25.21 -38.21 26.09
CA ARG A 10 -24.72 -37.31 25.03
C ARG A 10 -24.12 -36.01 25.58
N LEU A 11 -23.52 -36.06 26.77
CA LEU A 11 -22.97 -34.86 27.43
C LEU A 11 -21.51 -35.04 27.90
N TRP A 12 -20.78 -35.94 27.24
CA TRP A 12 -19.36 -36.19 27.50
C TRP A 12 -18.54 -36.34 26.20
N ILE A 13 -18.93 -35.63 25.14
CA ILE A 13 -18.09 -35.38 23.96
C ILE A 13 -18.41 -33.98 23.48
N CYS A 14 -17.76 -32.98 24.07
CA CYS A 14 -17.48 -31.64 23.51
C CYS A 14 -16.78 -30.76 24.57
N MET A 15 -16.00 -31.36 25.49
CA MET A 15 -14.96 -30.64 26.21
C MET A 15 -13.70 -30.74 25.35
N LEU A 16 -13.69 -30.04 24.22
CA LEU A 16 -12.53 -29.90 23.36
C LEU A 16 -12.48 -28.45 22.85
N GLY A 17 -11.67 -27.65 23.55
CA GLY A 17 -10.97 -26.48 23.02
C GLY A 17 -11.82 -25.38 22.40
N LEU A 18 -12.41 -24.51 23.23
CA LEU A 18 -12.67 -23.12 22.81
C LEU A 18 -11.38 -22.32 23.01
N PHE A 19 -10.41 -22.56 22.14
CA PHE A 19 -9.31 -21.63 21.90
C PHE A 19 -9.92 -20.40 21.22
N LEU A 20 -9.90 -19.27 21.94
CA LEU A 20 -10.14 -17.95 21.35
C LEU A 20 -9.15 -17.77 20.17
N PRO A 21 -9.60 -17.40 18.96
CA PRO A 21 -8.68 -17.01 17.92
C PRO A 21 -8.05 -15.68 18.33
N PHE A 22 -6.81 -15.75 18.83
CA PHE A 22 -5.93 -14.59 18.82
C PHE A 22 -5.96 -14.04 17.40
N SER A 23 -6.28 -12.75 17.25
CA SER A 23 -6.09 -12.08 15.96
C SER A 23 -4.58 -11.95 15.77
N VAL A 24 -4.02 -12.93 15.09
CA VAL A 24 -2.61 -12.96 14.70
C VAL A 24 -2.48 -11.94 13.58
N SER A 25 -1.84 -10.80 13.85
CA SER A 25 -1.28 -10.00 12.76
C SER A 25 -0.31 -10.91 12.01
N ALA A 26 -0.62 -11.24 10.76
CA ALA A 26 0.27 -11.99 9.88
C ALA A 26 1.58 -11.21 9.67
N VAL A 27 2.67 -11.92 9.36
CA VAL A 27 3.94 -11.33 8.98
C VAL A 27 3.61 -10.43 7.80
N ASN A 28 4.05 -9.18 7.86
CA ASN A 28 3.85 -8.26 6.76
C ASN A 28 5.14 -8.21 5.96
N ALA A 29 5.02 -8.39 4.65
CA ALA A 29 6.14 -8.33 3.74
C ALA A 29 5.74 -7.68 2.42
N LEU A 30 6.70 -7.00 1.82
CA LEU A 30 6.62 -6.39 0.50
C LEU A 30 7.40 -7.28 -0.46
N VAL A 31 6.82 -7.57 -1.63
CA VAL A 31 7.41 -8.48 -2.62
C VAL A 31 7.50 -7.77 -3.97
N SER A 32 8.65 -7.86 -4.62
CA SER A 32 8.86 -7.34 -5.98
C SER A 32 9.65 -8.34 -6.82
N ASN A 33 9.64 -8.15 -8.14
CA ASN A 33 10.40 -8.99 -9.06
C ASN A 33 11.06 -8.16 -10.16
N ALA A 34 12.12 -8.71 -10.74
CA ALA A 34 12.80 -8.15 -11.90
C ALA A 34 13.33 -9.28 -12.79
N VAL A 35 13.34 -9.03 -14.11
CA VAL A 35 13.83 -9.97 -15.11
C VAL A 35 15.10 -9.41 -15.74
N PHE A 36 16.15 -10.22 -15.70
CA PHE A 36 17.45 -9.96 -16.30
C PHE A 36 17.82 -11.09 -17.26
N PHE A 37 18.92 -10.92 -17.97
CA PHE A 37 19.44 -11.91 -18.90
C PHE A 37 20.91 -12.16 -18.62
N VAL A 38 21.28 -13.44 -18.57
CA VAL A 38 22.67 -13.85 -18.33
C VAL A 38 23.20 -14.50 -19.60
N ASP A 39 24.39 -14.08 -19.99
CA ASP A 39 25.16 -14.77 -21.04
C ASP A 39 25.73 -16.07 -20.45
N LYS A 40 25.16 -17.21 -20.84
CA LYS A 40 25.67 -18.52 -20.44
C LYS A 40 26.74 -19.05 -21.40
N ASN A 41 26.88 -18.49 -22.59
CA ASN A 41 27.83 -18.97 -23.58
C ASN A 41 28.22 -17.85 -24.55
N VAL A 42 29.35 -17.23 -24.22
CA VAL A 42 30.01 -16.14 -24.95
C VAL A 42 30.22 -16.46 -26.44
N LYS A 43 30.35 -17.75 -26.80
CA LYS A 43 30.54 -18.16 -28.21
C LYS A 43 29.24 -18.17 -29.02
N THR A 44 28.10 -18.36 -28.37
CA THR A 44 26.78 -18.45 -29.02
C THR A 44 25.93 -17.19 -28.86
N ASN A 45 26.37 -16.24 -28.02
CA ASN A 45 25.63 -15.03 -27.66
C ASN A 45 24.17 -15.31 -27.24
N SER A 46 23.95 -16.46 -26.59
CA SER A 46 22.63 -16.92 -26.18
C SER A 46 22.31 -16.40 -24.78
N LEU A 47 21.57 -15.29 -24.73
CA LEU A 47 21.05 -14.71 -23.50
C LEU A 47 19.91 -15.58 -22.95
N LYS A 48 20.02 -16.01 -21.69
CA LYS A 48 18.94 -16.72 -21.00
C LYS A 48 18.29 -15.83 -19.95
N PRO A 49 16.95 -15.79 -19.89
CA PRO A 49 16.25 -14.99 -18.91
C PRO A 49 16.42 -15.59 -17.50
N VAL A 50 16.54 -14.71 -16.54
CA VAL A 50 16.65 -14.99 -15.12
C VAL A 50 15.69 -14.07 -14.39
N ILE A 51 14.87 -14.65 -13.51
CA ILE A 51 14.00 -13.89 -12.62
C ILE A 51 14.68 -13.73 -11.27
N GLU A 52 14.54 -12.55 -10.69
CA GLU A 52 14.85 -12.28 -9.30
C GLU A 52 13.58 -11.85 -8.58
N ILE A 53 13.30 -12.48 -7.45
CA ILE A 53 12.16 -12.19 -6.58
C ILE A 53 12.72 -11.74 -5.25
N TYR A 54 12.31 -10.56 -4.82
CA TYR A 54 12.78 -9.87 -3.63
C TYR A 54 11.66 -9.78 -2.63
N TRP A 55 11.97 -9.90 -1.35
CA TRP A 55 11.01 -9.60 -0.30
C TRP A 55 11.65 -8.93 0.89
N GLN A 56 10.92 -7.97 1.45
CA GLN A 56 11.30 -7.23 2.63
C GLN A 56 10.24 -7.42 3.70
N ILE A 57 10.63 -7.88 4.86
CA ILE A 57 9.75 -8.17 6.00
C ILE A 57 9.72 -6.95 6.91
N ASP A 58 8.53 -6.55 7.34
CA ASP A 58 8.34 -5.58 8.42
C ASP A 58 8.71 -6.25 9.76
N PRO A 59 9.85 -5.89 10.37
CA PRO A 59 10.30 -6.53 11.60
C PRO A 59 9.31 -6.36 12.76
N GLN A 60 8.46 -5.33 12.74
CA GLN A 60 7.47 -5.10 13.80
C GLN A 60 6.39 -6.18 13.84
N THR A 61 6.22 -6.91 12.74
CA THR A 61 5.26 -8.01 12.60
C THR A 61 5.85 -9.39 12.91
N VAL A 62 7.13 -9.45 13.27
CA VAL A 62 7.83 -10.69 13.64
C VAL A 62 8.06 -10.72 15.15
N ARG A 63 7.86 -11.87 15.78
CA ARG A 63 8.08 -12.08 17.21
C ARG A 63 9.56 -12.28 17.51
N PHE A 64 10.21 -11.23 18.00
CA PHE A 64 11.55 -11.31 18.59
C PHE A 64 11.51 -11.85 20.02
N GLU A 65 12.45 -12.74 20.33
CA GLU A 65 12.65 -13.30 21.68
C GLU A 65 14.13 -13.25 22.05
N GLU A 66 14.43 -13.26 23.34
CA GLU A 66 15.81 -13.37 23.82
C GLU A 66 16.36 -14.78 23.60
N ASN A 67 17.53 -14.85 22.97
CA ASN A 67 18.26 -16.09 22.80
C ASN A 67 19.10 -16.43 24.05
N ALA A 68 19.80 -17.57 24.03
CA ALA A 68 20.65 -18.02 25.15
C ALA A 68 21.74 -17.02 25.56
N SER A 69 22.12 -16.10 24.67
CA SER A 69 23.10 -15.02 24.93
C SER A 69 22.44 -13.72 25.39
N LYS A 70 21.14 -13.72 25.71
CA LYS A 70 20.34 -12.54 26.08
C LYS A 70 20.28 -11.47 24.98
N LEU A 71 20.38 -11.89 23.71
CA LEU A 71 20.20 -11.01 22.56
C LEU A 71 18.83 -11.27 21.94
N TRP A 72 18.16 -10.21 21.51
CA TRP A 72 16.89 -10.26 20.82
C TRP A 72 17.08 -10.74 19.39
N ALA A 73 16.50 -11.89 19.06
CA ALA A 73 16.59 -12.52 17.75
C ALA A 73 15.21 -13.02 17.27
N ALA A 74 15.07 -13.16 15.95
CA ALA A 74 13.90 -13.73 15.32
C ALA A 74 14.31 -14.56 14.10
N GLY A 75 13.54 -15.61 13.84
CA GLY A 75 13.64 -16.41 12.63
C GLY A 75 12.34 -16.34 11.84
N VAL A 76 12.45 -16.32 10.52
CA VAL A 76 11.32 -16.45 9.61
C VAL A 76 11.59 -17.64 8.71
N GLU A 77 10.77 -18.67 8.82
CA GLU A 77 10.80 -19.79 7.89
C GLU A 77 10.28 -19.33 6.54
N THR A 78 11.18 -19.33 5.55
CA THR A 78 10.93 -18.86 4.19
C THR A 78 10.79 -20.05 3.27
N SER A 79 9.67 -20.12 2.55
CA SER A 79 9.46 -21.06 1.45
C SER A 79 9.15 -20.30 0.17
N ILE A 80 9.92 -20.57 -0.88
CA ILE A 80 9.69 -19.99 -2.21
C ILE A 80 9.63 -21.09 -3.26
N VAL A 81 8.56 -21.08 -4.05
CA VAL A 81 8.34 -21.97 -5.18
C VAL A 81 8.18 -21.13 -6.43
N ILE A 82 9.01 -21.38 -7.44
CA ILE A 82 8.95 -20.78 -8.77
C ILE A 82 8.63 -21.90 -9.75
N LYS A 83 7.60 -21.73 -10.57
CA LYS A 83 7.15 -22.75 -11.52
C LYS A 83 6.68 -22.12 -12.84
N SER A 84 6.84 -22.86 -13.93
CA SER A 84 6.20 -22.59 -15.23
C SER A 84 5.07 -23.58 -15.48
N ASP A 85 4.42 -23.46 -16.63
CA ASP A 85 3.44 -24.44 -17.12
C ASP A 85 4.03 -25.85 -17.29
N SER A 86 5.36 -25.95 -17.46
CA SER A 86 6.08 -27.22 -17.59
C SER A 86 6.50 -27.85 -16.25
N GLY A 87 6.27 -27.20 -15.12
CA GLY A 87 6.59 -27.72 -13.79
C GLY A 87 7.40 -26.77 -12.90
N ILE A 88 7.89 -27.30 -11.79
CA ILE A 88 8.66 -26.53 -10.79
C ILE A 88 10.06 -26.22 -11.34
N ILE A 89 10.43 -24.94 -11.32
CA ILE A 89 11.74 -24.42 -11.70
C ILE A 89 12.66 -24.39 -10.49
N THR A 90 12.16 -23.93 -9.35
CA THR A 90 12.92 -23.82 -8.10
C THR A 90 11.96 -23.96 -6.92
N GLU A 91 12.37 -24.74 -5.93
CA GLU A 91 11.70 -24.83 -4.64
C GLU A 91 12.77 -24.75 -3.56
N LYS A 92 12.61 -23.80 -2.62
CA LYS A 92 13.51 -23.64 -1.49
C LYS A 92 12.73 -23.45 -0.22
N ARG A 93 13.30 -23.99 0.87
CA ARG A 93 12.82 -23.81 2.23
C ARG A 93 14.00 -23.65 3.17
N TYR A 94 14.04 -22.56 3.92
CA TYR A 94 15.14 -22.26 4.85
C TYR A 94 14.69 -21.29 5.95
N MET A 95 15.54 -21.11 6.96
CA MET A 95 15.32 -20.14 8.03
C MET A 95 16.07 -18.85 7.70
N LEU A 96 15.36 -17.75 7.54
CA LEU A 96 15.93 -16.41 7.47
C LEU A 96 15.99 -15.84 8.88
N THR A 97 17.19 -15.57 9.39
CA THR A 97 17.40 -15.06 10.75
C THR A 97 17.70 -13.57 10.74
N ALA A 98 16.98 -12.79 11.55
CA ALA A 98 17.36 -11.42 11.83
C ALA A 98 18.69 -11.37 12.62
N ILE A 99 19.42 -10.27 12.52
CA ILE A 99 20.67 -10.05 13.25
C ILE A 99 20.31 -9.96 14.75
N PRO A 100 20.95 -10.73 15.65
CA PRO A 100 20.68 -10.61 17.08
C PRO A 100 21.10 -9.23 17.61
N MET A 101 20.21 -8.54 18.34
CA MET A 101 20.45 -7.19 18.87
C MET A 101 20.38 -7.14 20.40
N ALA A 102 21.05 -6.16 20.99
CA ALA A 102 21.08 -6.00 22.45
C ALA A 102 19.73 -5.53 23.05
N SER A 103 18.88 -4.87 22.26
CA SER A 103 17.55 -4.44 22.69
C SER A 103 16.48 -4.76 21.65
N ARG A 104 15.23 -4.89 22.11
CA ARG A 104 14.08 -5.11 21.24
C ARG A 104 13.87 -3.96 20.26
N GLU A 105 14.07 -2.72 20.70
CA GLU A 105 13.92 -1.50 19.88
C GLU A 105 14.91 -1.49 18.72
N GLN A 106 16.15 -1.95 18.95
CA GLN A 106 17.13 -2.12 17.89
C GLN A 106 16.73 -3.25 16.95
N ALA A 107 16.22 -4.35 17.51
CA ALA A 107 15.82 -5.52 16.75
C ALA A 107 14.70 -5.22 15.74
N ILE A 108 13.68 -4.45 16.16
CA ILE A 108 12.53 -4.10 15.31
C ILE A 108 12.81 -2.97 14.30
N ARG A 109 14.01 -2.39 14.29
CA ARG A 109 14.45 -1.37 13.33
C ARG A 109 15.36 -1.92 12.21
N GLN A 110 15.63 -3.22 12.22
CA GLN A 110 16.45 -3.85 11.19
C GLN A 110 15.78 -3.81 9.82
N ASN A 111 16.59 -3.87 8.77
CA ASN A 111 16.09 -4.17 7.43
C ASN A 111 16.20 -5.68 7.20
N ILE A 112 15.09 -6.41 7.26
CA ILE A 112 15.04 -7.84 6.96
C ILE A 112 14.64 -7.98 5.49
N ILE A 113 15.62 -8.18 4.62
CA ILE A 113 15.42 -8.32 3.18
C ILE A 113 16.20 -9.51 2.65
N ASP A 114 15.61 -10.23 1.71
CA ASP A 114 16.23 -11.37 1.05
C ASP A 114 15.70 -11.49 -0.39
N PHE A 115 16.31 -12.36 -1.19
CA PHE A 115 15.87 -12.61 -2.55
C PHE A 115 16.24 -14.00 -3.06
N GLN A 116 15.50 -14.45 -4.07
CA GLN A 116 15.82 -15.66 -4.81
C GLN A 116 15.93 -15.36 -6.30
N ARG A 117 16.99 -15.91 -6.90
CA ARG A 117 17.24 -15.89 -8.35
C ARG A 117 16.99 -17.26 -8.95
N ALA A 118 16.34 -17.33 -10.11
CA ALA A 118 16.17 -18.58 -10.85
C ALA A 118 16.32 -18.36 -12.36
N ASP A 119 16.97 -19.31 -13.02
CA ASP A 119 16.96 -19.42 -14.48
C ASP A 119 15.56 -19.84 -14.94
N VAL A 120 14.98 -19.09 -15.88
CA VAL A 120 13.62 -19.34 -16.36
C VAL A 120 13.59 -19.53 -17.86
N HIS A 121 12.48 -20.08 -18.35
CA HIS A 121 12.18 -20.14 -19.78
C HIS A 121 11.18 -19.06 -20.15
N THR A 122 11.08 -18.78 -21.45
CA THR A 122 10.07 -17.87 -21.99
C THR A 122 8.66 -18.38 -21.72
N GLY A 123 7.73 -17.45 -21.49
CA GLY A 123 6.34 -17.77 -21.15
C GLY A 123 5.99 -17.36 -19.72
N LYS A 124 4.86 -17.88 -19.22
CA LYS A 124 4.33 -17.48 -17.91
C LYS A 124 5.06 -18.22 -16.79
N VAL A 125 5.57 -17.45 -15.81
CA VAL A 125 6.22 -17.95 -14.61
C VAL A 125 5.41 -17.50 -13.41
N HIS A 126 5.05 -18.46 -12.56
CA HIS A 126 4.37 -18.24 -11.29
C HIS A 126 5.33 -18.40 -10.14
N PHE A 127 5.16 -17.60 -9.09
CA PHE A 127 5.94 -17.75 -7.88
C PHE A 127 5.09 -17.58 -6.62
N TYR A 128 5.39 -18.40 -5.62
CA TYR A 128 4.68 -18.51 -4.35
C TYR A 128 5.69 -18.31 -3.25
N LEU A 129 5.47 -17.31 -2.41
CA LEU A 129 6.29 -17.03 -1.23
C LEU A 129 5.43 -17.26 0.00
N THR A 130 5.95 -18.05 0.93
CA THR A 130 5.37 -18.25 2.27
C THR A 130 6.42 -17.88 3.30
N LEU A 131 6.09 -16.97 4.22
CA LEU A 131 6.96 -16.55 5.32
C LEU A 131 6.25 -16.86 6.63
N THR A 132 6.84 -17.68 7.48
CA THR A 132 6.24 -18.06 8.77
C THR A 132 7.17 -17.67 9.91
N ASP A 133 6.67 -16.88 10.84
CA ASP A 133 7.40 -16.53 12.06
C ASP A 133 7.76 -17.80 12.86
N ALA A 134 9.05 -18.01 13.12
CA ALA A 134 9.53 -19.20 13.82
C ALA A 134 9.05 -19.27 15.28
N ASN A 135 8.83 -18.11 15.91
CA ASN A 135 8.41 -17.97 17.30
C ASN A 135 6.89 -17.83 17.44
N ASN A 136 6.19 -17.65 16.32
CA ASN A 136 4.73 -17.68 16.27
C ASN A 136 4.24 -18.36 14.98
N ARG A 137 4.11 -19.68 14.98
CA ARG A 137 3.78 -20.45 13.75
C ARG A 137 2.42 -20.14 13.12
N SER A 138 1.51 -19.51 13.88
CA SER A 138 0.22 -19.03 13.34
C SER A 138 0.35 -17.73 12.55
N ASN A 139 1.50 -17.07 12.66
CA ASN A 139 1.83 -15.81 12.02
C ASN A 139 2.52 -16.08 10.67
N THR A 140 1.72 -16.16 9.60
CA THR A 140 2.18 -16.55 8.26
C THR A 140 1.73 -15.56 7.20
N PHE A 141 2.68 -15.10 6.39
CA PHE A 141 2.46 -14.37 5.15
C PHE A 141 2.44 -15.35 3.96
N THR A 142 1.51 -15.15 3.04
CA THR A 142 1.54 -15.84 1.74
C THR A 142 1.37 -14.83 0.61
N TYR A 143 2.14 -15.02 -0.45
CA TYR A 143 2.10 -14.19 -1.65
C TYR A 143 2.20 -15.06 -2.88
N HIS A 144 1.39 -14.76 -3.89
CA HIS A 144 1.42 -15.43 -5.18
C HIS A 144 1.24 -14.39 -6.28
N ASP A 145 2.14 -14.42 -7.24
CA ASP A 145 2.06 -13.58 -8.44
C ASP A 145 2.66 -14.33 -9.64
N SER A 146 2.55 -13.73 -10.83
CA SER A 146 3.10 -14.26 -12.06
C SER A 146 3.66 -13.18 -12.97
N VAL A 147 4.73 -13.51 -13.70
CA VAL A 147 5.33 -12.65 -14.71
C VAL A 147 5.39 -13.39 -16.04
N THR A 148 5.24 -12.65 -17.15
CA THR A 148 5.46 -13.19 -18.49
C THR A 148 6.90 -12.88 -18.90
N ILE A 149 7.67 -13.94 -19.17
CA ILE A 149 9.07 -13.86 -19.58
C ILE A 149 9.14 -13.81 -21.10
N GLU A 150 9.59 -12.68 -21.63
CA GLU A 150 9.81 -12.49 -23.07
C GLU A 150 11.14 -13.14 -23.51
N PRO A 151 11.23 -13.64 -24.76
CA PRO A 151 12.48 -14.10 -25.33
C PRO A 151 13.50 -12.96 -25.44
N ALA A 152 14.78 -13.31 -25.27
CA ALA A 152 15.87 -12.39 -25.59
C ALA A 152 15.78 -11.99 -27.07
N LYS A 153 15.85 -10.69 -27.34
CA LYS A 153 15.83 -10.16 -28.71
C LYS A 153 17.23 -10.21 -29.31
N ALA A 154 17.31 -10.23 -30.64
CA ALA A 154 18.57 -10.07 -31.36
C ALA A 154 19.02 -8.60 -31.44
N GLU A 155 18.04 -7.69 -31.45
CA GLU A 155 18.23 -6.24 -31.43
C GLU A 155 18.40 -5.70 -30.00
N PRO A 156 18.87 -4.45 -29.79
CA PRO A 156 19.04 -3.89 -28.45
C PRO A 156 17.74 -3.90 -27.63
N PHE A 157 17.86 -4.25 -26.34
CA PHE A 157 16.71 -4.23 -25.41
C PHE A 157 17.18 -4.08 -23.96
N TYR A 158 16.29 -3.58 -23.10
CA TYR A 158 16.53 -3.41 -21.67
C TYR A 158 16.00 -4.60 -20.86
N SER A 159 16.65 -4.89 -19.74
CA SER A 159 16.07 -5.66 -18.63
C SER A 159 14.88 -4.92 -18.00
N SER A 160 14.26 -5.53 -16.98
CA SER A 160 13.47 -4.77 -16.02
C SER A 160 14.31 -3.62 -15.42
N ILE A 161 13.67 -2.47 -15.20
CA ILE A 161 14.23 -1.40 -14.37
C ILE A 161 13.91 -1.74 -12.92
N GLN A 162 14.90 -1.61 -12.04
CA GLN A 162 14.76 -1.81 -10.60
C GLN A 162 15.13 -0.54 -9.86
N ILE A 163 14.26 -0.05 -8.97
CA ILE A 163 14.61 1.02 -8.04
C ILE A 163 15.42 0.43 -6.90
N LEU A 164 16.47 1.12 -6.47
CA LEU A 164 17.35 0.71 -5.39
C LEU A 164 17.09 1.58 -4.15
N ASP A 165 17.07 0.92 -2.99
CA ASP A 165 17.14 1.59 -1.71
C ASP A 165 18.57 2.10 -1.44
N THR A 166 19.56 1.24 -1.70
CA THR A 166 20.97 1.48 -1.44
C THR A 166 21.81 1.03 -2.63
N SER A 167 22.78 1.85 -3.05
CA SER A 167 23.79 1.49 -4.05
C SER A 167 25.14 2.05 -3.64
N VAL A 168 26.03 1.19 -3.14
CA VAL A 168 27.37 1.60 -2.66
C VAL A 168 28.46 0.76 -3.32
N VAL A 169 29.59 1.40 -3.63
CA VAL A 169 30.78 0.68 -4.10
C VAL A 169 31.26 -0.23 -2.99
N SER A 170 31.56 -1.48 -3.35
CA SER A 170 31.98 -2.51 -2.40
C SER A 170 32.72 -3.60 -3.15
N ASP A 171 33.66 -4.25 -2.49
CA ASP A 171 34.35 -5.46 -2.95
C ASP A 171 33.88 -6.72 -2.20
N ASN A 172 32.83 -6.60 -1.36
CA ASN A 172 32.30 -7.72 -0.61
C ASN A 172 31.48 -8.66 -1.52
N LYS A 173 32.19 -9.52 -2.27
CA LYS A 173 31.59 -10.52 -3.16
C LYS A 173 30.74 -11.59 -2.44
N LYS A 174 30.75 -11.61 -1.10
CA LYS A 174 29.93 -12.52 -0.29
C LYS A 174 28.56 -11.92 0.06
N ASP A 175 28.38 -10.61 -0.12
CA ASP A 175 27.09 -9.97 0.08
C ASP A 175 26.09 -10.48 -0.96
N ILE A 176 24.89 -10.84 -0.52
CA ILE A 176 23.86 -11.39 -1.42
C ILE A 176 23.42 -10.35 -2.46
N PHE A 177 23.53 -9.06 -2.16
CA PHE A 177 23.20 -7.95 -3.04
C PHE A 177 24.41 -7.43 -3.83
N TYR A 178 25.54 -8.13 -3.80
CA TYR A 178 26.72 -7.76 -4.59
C TYR A 178 26.46 -7.94 -6.10
N LYS A 179 26.49 -6.84 -6.85
CA LYS A 179 26.36 -6.81 -8.31
C LYS A 179 27.25 -5.71 -8.91
N ASN A 180 28.04 -6.07 -9.91
CA ASN A 180 28.85 -5.16 -10.72
C ASN A 180 29.75 -4.20 -9.90
N GLY A 181 30.47 -4.72 -8.90
CA GLY A 181 31.38 -3.92 -8.05
C GLY A 181 30.67 -3.03 -7.02
N LYS A 182 29.39 -3.29 -6.76
CA LYS A 182 28.57 -2.57 -5.79
C LYS A 182 27.72 -3.52 -4.98
N VAL A 183 27.35 -3.12 -3.77
CA VAL A 183 26.22 -3.69 -3.05
C VAL A 183 24.98 -2.87 -3.42
N GLN A 184 23.98 -3.52 -4.01
CA GLN A 184 22.79 -2.89 -4.57
C GLN A 184 21.54 -3.50 -3.93
N VAL A 185 21.06 -2.86 -2.87
CA VAL A 185 19.86 -3.29 -2.16
C VAL A 185 18.64 -2.71 -2.86
N PRO A 186 17.69 -3.55 -3.32
CA PRO A 186 16.54 -3.07 -4.05
C PRO A 186 15.48 -2.46 -3.13
N LEU A 187 14.72 -1.53 -3.67
CA LEU A 187 13.50 -1.06 -3.03
C LEU A 187 12.36 -2.01 -3.43
N THR A 188 11.80 -2.73 -2.45
CA THR A 188 10.74 -3.74 -2.70
C THR A 188 9.36 -3.11 -2.96
N THR A 189 9.28 -1.78 -2.90
CA THR A 189 8.14 -0.97 -3.32
C THR A 189 8.61 0.08 -4.33
N ASN A 190 7.87 0.30 -5.41
CA ASN A 190 8.11 1.45 -6.27
C ASN A 190 7.52 2.75 -5.66
N PHE A 191 7.85 3.03 -4.40
CA PHE A 191 7.39 4.18 -3.63
C PHE A 191 8.58 4.90 -2.99
N LEU A 192 8.75 6.17 -3.31
CA LEU A 192 9.85 7.02 -2.84
C LEU A 192 9.31 8.05 -1.85
N ASP A 193 9.57 7.80 -0.57
CA ASP A 193 9.15 8.65 0.56
C ASP A 193 9.89 9.99 0.61
N ASP A 194 9.38 10.92 1.40
CA ASP A 194 9.88 12.30 1.52
C ASP A 194 11.33 12.41 2.04
N ARG A 195 11.92 11.31 2.49
CA ARG A 195 13.32 11.22 2.92
C ARG A 195 14.29 10.96 1.78
N ARG A 196 13.79 10.68 0.57
CA ARG A 196 14.60 10.37 -0.61
C ARG A 196 14.61 11.52 -1.60
N ASP A 197 15.77 12.16 -1.72
CA ASP A 197 16.02 13.19 -2.72
C ASP A 197 16.59 12.62 -4.03
N ILE A 198 17.09 11.39 -3.97
CA ILE A 198 17.72 10.71 -5.09
C ILE A 198 16.98 9.39 -5.36
N LEU A 199 16.58 9.19 -6.62
CA LEU A 199 16.14 7.91 -7.14
C LEU A 199 17.36 7.17 -7.70
N HIS A 200 17.76 6.10 -7.02
CA HIS A 200 18.74 5.14 -7.52
C HIS A 200 18.02 4.08 -8.34
N TYR A 201 18.52 3.74 -9.52
CA TYR A 201 17.98 2.63 -10.30
C TYR A 201 19.07 1.78 -10.95
N TYR A 202 18.67 0.56 -11.28
CA TYR A 202 19.47 -0.42 -12.00
C TYR A 202 18.69 -0.93 -13.22
N ALA A 203 19.37 -1.01 -14.36
CA ALA A 203 18.91 -1.71 -15.55
C ALA A 203 20.12 -2.18 -16.36
N GLU A 204 19.95 -3.26 -17.11
CA GLU A 204 20.92 -3.77 -18.06
C GLU A 204 20.42 -3.54 -19.49
N LEU A 205 21.32 -3.11 -20.36
CA LEU A 205 21.09 -2.94 -21.79
C LEU A 205 21.87 -4.01 -22.54
N TYR A 206 21.15 -4.83 -23.31
CA TYR A 206 21.70 -5.96 -24.03
C TYR A 206 21.83 -5.68 -25.53
N GLN A 207 22.65 -6.50 -26.21
CA GLN A 207 22.73 -6.60 -27.67
C GLN A 207 23.10 -5.32 -28.41
N THR A 208 23.75 -4.34 -27.76
CA THR A 208 24.17 -3.09 -28.46
C THR A 208 25.26 -3.33 -29.51
N ARG A 209 25.96 -4.47 -29.46
CA ARG A 209 26.90 -4.92 -30.52
C ARG A 209 26.22 -5.26 -31.85
N SER A 210 24.90 -5.49 -31.85
CA SER A 210 24.15 -5.74 -33.09
C SER A 210 23.97 -4.49 -33.95
N VAL A 211 24.25 -3.30 -33.40
CA VAL A 211 24.10 -2.02 -34.11
C VAL A 211 25.35 -1.70 -34.93
N GLU A 212 25.14 -1.23 -36.16
CA GLU A 212 26.19 -0.84 -37.12
C GLU A 212 27.34 -0.06 -36.47
N PRO A 213 28.63 -0.40 -36.72
CA PRO A 213 29.79 0.18 -36.03
C PRO A 213 29.94 1.70 -36.08
N ASN A 214 29.35 2.34 -37.09
CA ASN A 214 29.46 3.79 -37.31
C ASN A 214 28.36 4.61 -36.62
N ASP A 215 27.33 3.98 -36.05
CA ASP A 215 26.22 4.69 -35.39
C ASP A 215 26.54 5.11 -33.95
N THR A 216 26.63 6.40 -33.64
CA THR A 216 26.72 6.80 -32.22
C THR A 216 25.44 6.41 -31.48
N LEU A 217 25.59 5.70 -30.35
CA LEU A 217 24.47 5.29 -29.50
C LEU A 217 24.33 6.27 -28.34
N VAL A 218 23.11 6.81 -28.18
CA VAL A 218 22.79 7.77 -27.12
C VAL A 218 21.64 7.23 -26.29
N GLN A 219 21.84 7.17 -24.98
CA GLN A 219 20.82 6.80 -24.02
C GLN A 219 20.24 8.03 -23.34
N TYR A 220 18.92 8.08 -23.27
CA TYR A 220 18.16 9.09 -22.54
C TYR A 220 17.44 8.43 -21.37
N VAL A 221 17.56 9.01 -20.19
CA VAL A 221 16.85 8.58 -18.99
C VAL A 221 16.13 9.78 -18.40
N PHE A 222 14.82 9.66 -18.19
CA PHE A 222 14.01 10.78 -17.76
C PHE A 222 12.76 10.36 -16.99
N VAL A 223 12.17 11.32 -16.29
CA VAL A 223 10.93 11.14 -15.54
C VAL A 223 9.76 11.78 -16.28
N SER A 224 8.63 11.09 -16.37
CA SER A 224 7.39 11.56 -17.02
C SER A 224 6.15 11.19 -16.19
N LYS A 225 4.96 11.68 -16.61
CA LYS A 225 3.67 11.34 -15.98
C LYS A 225 3.01 10.07 -16.55
N LYS A 226 3.33 9.71 -17.78
CA LYS A 226 2.91 8.45 -18.43
C LYS A 226 4.11 7.81 -19.14
N PRO A 227 4.09 6.49 -19.43
CA PRO A 227 5.21 5.83 -20.09
C PRO A 227 5.60 6.55 -21.38
N LEU A 228 6.88 6.92 -21.49
CA LEU A 228 7.50 7.55 -22.66
C LEU A 228 6.94 8.92 -23.08
N ASP A 229 6.06 9.53 -22.29
CA ASP A 229 5.63 10.93 -22.46
C ASP A 229 6.83 11.89 -22.29
N PRO A 230 6.72 13.14 -22.77
CA PRO A 230 7.76 14.15 -22.56
C PRO A 230 8.20 14.28 -21.09
N PRO A 231 9.49 14.57 -20.85
CA PRO A 231 10.04 14.67 -19.51
C PRO A 231 9.43 15.83 -18.73
N VAL A 232 9.28 15.65 -17.42
CA VAL A 232 8.79 16.69 -16.50
C VAL A 232 9.91 17.22 -15.61
N TYR A 233 9.77 18.48 -15.18
CA TYR A 233 10.70 19.14 -14.25
C TYR A 233 12.17 19.16 -14.71
N GLY A 234 12.42 19.10 -16.02
CA GLY A 234 13.78 19.09 -16.58
C GLY A 234 14.62 17.86 -16.21
N ILE A 235 13.99 16.81 -15.65
CA ILE A 235 14.70 15.61 -15.20
C ILE A 235 15.00 14.73 -16.41
N VAL A 236 16.13 15.01 -17.05
CA VAL A 236 16.65 14.26 -18.19
C VAL A 236 18.15 14.07 -18.01
N LYS A 237 18.60 12.83 -18.20
CA LYS A 237 20.02 12.46 -18.26
C LYS A 237 20.32 11.82 -19.60
N THR A 238 21.43 12.21 -20.18
CA THR A 238 21.90 11.68 -21.45
C THR A 238 23.25 11.01 -21.23
N ASP A 239 23.51 9.91 -21.95
CA ASP A 239 24.79 9.25 -21.98
C ASP A 239 25.13 8.72 -23.37
N THR A 240 26.42 8.64 -23.68
CA THR A 240 26.89 7.95 -24.89
C THR A 240 27.23 6.50 -24.53
N ILE A 241 26.59 5.56 -25.22
CA ILE A 241 26.73 4.13 -24.90
C ILE A 241 27.80 3.49 -25.78
N LYS A 242 28.78 2.87 -25.13
CA LYS A 242 29.73 2.00 -25.81
C LYS A 242 29.05 0.69 -26.21
N ARG A 243 29.36 0.20 -27.41
CA ARG A 243 28.87 -1.10 -27.88
C ARG A 243 29.45 -2.22 -27.02
N ASN A 244 28.57 -2.88 -26.27
CA ASN A 244 28.91 -4.03 -25.46
C ASN A 244 27.82 -5.11 -25.52
N ALA A 245 28.15 -6.33 -25.12
CA ALA A 245 27.17 -7.40 -25.01
C ALA A 245 26.13 -7.06 -23.93
N VAL A 246 26.63 -6.52 -22.80
CA VAL A 246 25.84 -5.98 -21.70
C VAL A 246 26.43 -4.63 -21.27
N SER A 247 25.58 -3.62 -21.17
CA SER A 247 25.92 -2.30 -20.63
C SER A 247 25.04 -2.02 -19.42
N VAL A 248 25.64 -1.71 -18.28
CA VAL A 248 24.90 -1.40 -17.04
C VAL A 248 24.50 0.07 -17.06
N THR A 249 23.20 0.34 -16.95
CA THR A 249 22.65 1.70 -16.81
C THR A 249 22.25 1.96 -15.36
N ALA A 250 23.19 1.88 -14.42
CA ALA A 250 22.92 2.24 -13.03
C ALA A 250 23.24 3.72 -12.82
N LYS A 251 22.22 4.55 -12.52
CA LYS A 251 22.41 5.98 -12.27
C LYS A 251 21.50 6.49 -11.15
N ASP A 252 21.92 7.63 -10.63
CA ASP A 252 21.19 8.41 -9.65
C ASP A 252 20.39 9.48 -10.39
N ILE A 253 19.17 9.78 -9.96
CA ILE A 253 18.33 10.86 -10.50
C ILE A 253 17.90 11.74 -9.34
N ASP A 254 18.20 13.03 -9.41
CA ASP A 254 17.67 14.00 -8.46
C ASP A 254 16.15 14.15 -8.68
N ILE A 255 15.38 13.87 -7.64
CA ILE A 255 13.91 13.92 -7.62
C ILE A 255 13.39 14.94 -6.60
N THR A 256 14.24 15.83 -6.09
CA THR A 256 13.87 16.89 -5.13
C THR A 256 12.77 17.80 -5.68
N MET A 257 12.73 18.01 -7.00
CA MET A 257 11.72 18.83 -7.68
C MET A 257 10.39 18.11 -7.90
N LEU A 258 10.35 16.77 -7.77
CA LEU A 258 9.13 16.01 -8.02
C LEU A 258 8.17 16.17 -6.83
N PRO A 259 6.97 16.76 -7.00
CA PRO A 259 5.95 16.77 -5.96
C PRO A 259 5.34 15.38 -5.78
N ASN A 260 4.51 15.24 -4.74
CA ASN A 260 3.60 14.11 -4.55
C ASN A 260 2.94 13.67 -5.87
N GLY A 261 3.00 12.37 -6.17
CA GLY A 261 2.23 11.81 -7.28
C GLY A 261 2.83 10.59 -7.93
N ASN A 262 2.25 10.28 -9.09
CA ASN A 262 2.54 9.13 -9.92
C ASN A 262 3.46 9.53 -11.07
N TYR A 263 4.51 8.75 -11.29
CA TYR A 263 5.53 9.01 -12.28
C TYR A 263 6.02 7.72 -12.94
N TYR A 264 6.74 7.89 -14.04
CA TYR A 264 7.48 6.82 -14.68
C TYR A 264 8.93 7.24 -14.83
N ILE A 265 9.87 6.36 -14.49
CA ILE A 265 11.23 6.44 -15.00
C ILE A 265 11.25 5.76 -16.36
N ASN A 266 11.83 6.42 -17.34
CA ASN A 266 11.93 5.94 -18.71
C ASN A 266 13.38 5.90 -19.13
N THR A 267 13.73 4.89 -19.91
CA THR A 267 15.00 4.82 -20.61
C THR A 267 14.76 4.56 -22.09
N ILE A 268 15.49 5.28 -22.94
CA ILE A 268 15.43 5.18 -24.40
C ILE A 268 16.86 5.09 -24.92
N LEU A 269 17.10 4.14 -25.82
CA LEU A 269 18.31 4.09 -26.64
C LEU A 269 17.99 4.58 -28.05
N GLU A 270 18.75 5.55 -28.53
CA GLU A 270 18.69 6.06 -29.91
C GLU A 270 20.03 5.91 -30.61
N ASN A 271 20.01 5.87 -31.95
CA ASN A 271 21.21 6.11 -32.75
C ASN A 271 21.34 7.58 -33.15
N GLN A 272 22.43 7.92 -33.83
CA GLN A 272 22.71 9.26 -34.35
C GLN A 272 21.60 9.86 -35.24
N ASN A 273 20.78 9.01 -35.88
CA ASN A 273 19.66 9.41 -36.72
C ASN A 273 18.34 9.59 -35.94
N ARG A 274 18.37 9.61 -34.60
CA ARG A 274 17.19 9.64 -33.73
C ARG A 274 16.26 8.44 -33.88
N LYS A 275 16.74 7.34 -34.47
CA LYS A 275 15.99 6.09 -34.51
C LYS A 275 16.04 5.45 -33.13
N ARG A 276 14.86 5.26 -32.53
CA ARG A 276 14.67 4.56 -31.27
C ARG A 276 14.94 3.06 -31.46
N LEU A 277 15.90 2.53 -30.71
CA LEU A 277 16.35 1.14 -30.78
C LEU A 277 15.80 0.30 -29.62
N ALA A 278 15.72 0.87 -28.42
CA ALA A 278 15.24 0.17 -27.23
C ALA A 278 14.53 1.14 -26.28
N THR A 279 13.55 0.64 -25.53
CA THR A 279 12.87 1.40 -24.47
C THR A 279 12.52 0.53 -23.28
N ALA A 280 12.50 1.13 -22.10
CA ALA A 280 11.83 0.56 -20.92
C ALA A 280 11.25 1.69 -20.05
N SER A 281 10.18 1.37 -19.33
CA SER A 281 9.51 2.28 -18.42
C SER A 281 9.13 1.54 -17.13
N LEU A 282 9.27 2.20 -15.99
CA LEU A 282 8.84 1.68 -14.70
C LEU A 282 8.05 2.74 -13.95
N PHE A 283 6.86 2.36 -13.48
CA PHE A 283 6.03 3.19 -12.63
C PHE A 283 6.61 3.33 -11.23
N PHE A 284 6.55 4.54 -10.66
CA PHE A 284 6.80 4.78 -9.25
C PHE A 284 5.92 5.89 -8.68
N GLN A 285 5.71 5.83 -7.37
CA GLN A 285 5.02 6.84 -6.59
C GLN A 285 6.02 7.68 -5.80
N ARG A 286 5.77 8.98 -5.73
CA ARG A 286 6.58 9.94 -4.98
C ARG A 286 5.73 10.54 -3.87
N ALA A 287 6.26 10.55 -2.65
CA ALA A 287 5.85 11.46 -1.59
C ALA A 287 6.91 12.56 -1.43
N ASN A 288 6.54 13.80 -1.71
CA ASN A 288 7.32 15.00 -1.49
C ASN A 288 6.38 16.18 -1.23
N ILE A 289 6.37 16.64 0.02
CA ILE A 289 5.51 17.72 0.50
C ILE A 289 6.15 19.11 0.39
N VAL A 290 7.44 19.19 0.06
CA VAL A 290 8.18 20.44 -0.14
C VAL A 290 9.15 20.27 -1.32
N PRO A 291 8.65 20.21 -2.57
CA PRO A 291 9.52 20.10 -3.72
C PRO A 291 10.40 21.35 -3.85
N VAL A 292 11.67 21.15 -4.19
CA VAL A 292 12.59 22.25 -4.47
C VAL A 292 12.10 22.98 -5.72
N VAL A 293 11.73 24.25 -5.59
CA VAL A 293 11.39 25.10 -6.72
C VAL A 293 12.69 25.47 -7.44
N ALA A 294 12.83 25.08 -8.70
CA ALA A 294 13.97 25.49 -9.51
C ALA A 294 14.07 27.02 -9.56
N LYS A 295 15.23 27.58 -9.18
CA LYS A 295 15.60 28.95 -9.56
C LYS A 295 16.03 28.88 -11.03
N ASP A 296 15.35 29.65 -11.87
CA ASP A 296 15.59 29.81 -13.31
C ASP A 296 17.05 29.68 -13.76
N THR A 297 17.34 28.76 -14.70
CA THR A 297 18.36 28.96 -15.75
C THR A 297 18.09 28.05 -16.95
N ALA A 298 17.20 28.48 -17.84
CA ALA A 298 17.40 28.45 -19.29
C ALA A 298 16.12 28.98 -19.94
N ARG A 299 16.26 30.06 -20.72
CA ARG A 299 15.23 30.50 -21.66
C ARG A 299 14.97 29.37 -22.64
N ASP A 300 13.96 28.56 -22.38
CA ASP A 300 13.30 27.80 -23.42
C ASP A 300 11.86 28.31 -23.50
N ASN A 301 11.54 28.94 -24.62
CA ASN A 301 10.19 29.39 -24.96
C ASN A 301 9.26 28.20 -25.27
N SER A 302 9.65 26.98 -24.88
CA SER A 302 8.80 25.80 -24.74
C SER A 302 8.16 25.74 -23.34
N ILE A 303 7.69 26.88 -22.82
CA ILE A 303 6.47 26.87 -22.01
C ILE A 303 5.34 26.45 -22.96
N GLN A 304 5.30 25.16 -23.31
CA GLN A 304 4.01 24.52 -23.44
C GLN A 304 3.37 24.74 -22.08
N LYS A 305 2.47 25.72 -22.05
CA LYS A 305 1.37 25.80 -21.09
C LYS A 305 1.04 24.37 -20.74
N ILE A 306 1.24 24.05 -19.47
CA ILE A 306 0.83 22.79 -18.90
C ILE A 306 -0.59 22.57 -19.42
N GLU A 307 -0.82 21.55 -20.25
CA GLU A 307 -2.17 21.01 -20.39
C GLU A 307 -2.45 20.23 -19.09
N LEU A 308 -2.49 21.00 -17.99
CA LEU A 308 -3.34 20.75 -16.86
C LEU A 308 -4.71 20.60 -17.50
N PHE A 309 -5.19 19.36 -17.61
CA PHE A 309 -6.57 19.07 -18.01
C PHE A 309 -7.45 20.10 -17.31
N ASP A 310 -8.08 21.00 -18.07
CA ASP A 310 -8.71 22.18 -17.49
C ASP A 310 -9.89 21.72 -16.64
N LEU A 311 -9.67 21.69 -15.33
CA LEU A 311 -10.68 21.24 -14.38
C LEU A 311 -11.80 22.26 -14.24
N SER A 312 -11.68 23.47 -14.80
CA SER A 312 -12.71 24.51 -14.77
C SER A 312 -14.01 24.03 -15.44
N GLU A 313 -13.92 23.24 -16.51
CA GLU A 313 -15.07 22.68 -17.23
C GLU A 313 -15.64 21.40 -16.60
N THR A 314 -14.98 20.85 -15.59
CA THR A 314 -15.40 19.61 -14.92
C THR A 314 -16.31 19.88 -13.72
N PHE A 315 -16.85 18.82 -13.12
CA PHE A 315 -17.69 18.95 -11.91
C PHE A 315 -16.95 19.57 -10.72
N VAL A 316 -15.61 19.47 -10.66
CA VAL A 316 -14.83 20.06 -9.58
C VAL A 316 -14.60 21.56 -9.78
N GLY A 317 -14.65 22.07 -11.01
CA GLY A 317 -14.32 23.46 -11.36
C GLY A 317 -15.13 24.51 -10.60
N LYS A 318 -16.40 24.22 -10.31
CA LYS A 318 -17.30 25.12 -9.58
C LYS A 318 -16.99 25.32 -8.09
N TYR A 319 -16.15 24.48 -7.50
CA TYR A 319 -15.88 24.54 -6.06
C TYR A 319 -14.77 25.54 -5.73
N ASN A 320 -15.02 26.38 -4.72
CA ASN A 320 -14.00 27.26 -4.14
C ASN A 320 -13.16 26.51 -3.09
N MET A 321 -12.11 27.16 -2.60
CA MET A 321 -11.17 26.55 -1.65
C MET A 321 -11.82 26.01 -0.37
N ALA A 322 -12.78 26.73 0.21
CA ALA A 322 -13.48 26.28 1.43
C ALA A 322 -14.34 25.04 1.14
N GLN A 323 -15.02 25.01 -0.01
CA GLN A 323 -15.79 23.86 -0.46
C GLN A 323 -14.89 22.67 -0.77
N LEU A 324 -13.72 22.86 -1.39
CA LEU A 324 -12.76 21.79 -1.64
C LEU A 324 -12.25 21.18 -0.33
N ARG A 325 -11.92 21.99 0.68
CA ARG A 325 -11.56 21.48 2.02
C ARG A 325 -12.69 20.66 2.64
N ALA A 326 -13.94 21.14 2.54
CA ALA A 326 -15.09 20.41 3.04
C ALA A 326 -15.27 19.06 2.30
N ILE A 327 -15.13 19.04 0.97
CA ILE A 327 -15.19 17.83 0.16
C ILE A 327 -14.11 16.84 0.61
N LEU A 328 -12.86 17.27 0.77
CA LEU A 328 -11.78 16.40 1.24
C LEU A 328 -12.11 15.76 2.60
N LYS A 329 -12.65 16.54 3.55
CA LYS A 329 -13.11 16.00 4.84
C LYS A 329 -14.22 14.97 4.69
N MET A 330 -15.17 15.20 3.77
CA MET A 330 -16.25 14.25 3.50
C MET A 330 -15.69 12.91 3.01
N LEU A 331 -14.62 12.91 2.21
CA LEU A 331 -14.02 11.69 1.67
C LEU A 331 -13.28 10.83 2.72
N ILE A 332 -12.84 11.42 3.85
CA ILE A 332 -12.07 10.73 4.90
C ILE A 332 -12.63 9.36 5.30
N PRO A 333 -13.93 9.20 5.68
CA PRO A 333 -14.48 7.93 6.13
C PRO A 333 -14.45 6.80 5.09
N VAL A 334 -14.31 7.12 3.80
CA VAL A 334 -14.30 6.18 2.66
C VAL A 334 -12.96 6.16 1.91
N ALA A 335 -11.96 6.87 2.41
CA ALA A 335 -10.61 6.90 1.85
C ALA A 335 -9.79 5.67 2.28
N THR A 336 -8.93 5.20 1.38
CA THR A 336 -7.85 4.26 1.71
C THR A 336 -6.83 4.91 2.65
N PRO A 337 -5.94 4.15 3.33
CA PRO A 337 -4.91 4.75 4.18
C PRO A 337 -4.03 5.80 3.47
N MET A 338 -3.64 5.53 2.22
CA MET A 338 -2.84 6.46 1.39
C MET A 338 -3.64 7.71 1.00
N GLU A 339 -4.89 7.54 0.56
CA GLU A 339 -5.79 8.66 0.25
C GLU A 339 -6.05 9.50 1.51
N HIS A 340 -6.18 8.87 2.68
CA HIS A 340 -6.39 9.54 3.96
C HIS A 340 -5.20 10.43 4.31
N GLU A 341 -3.97 9.90 4.25
CA GLU A 341 -2.75 10.67 4.49
C GLU A 341 -2.64 11.86 3.53
N THR A 342 -2.96 11.64 2.25
CA THR A 342 -2.99 12.68 1.22
C THR A 342 -3.99 13.79 1.57
N ILE A 343 -5.22 13.42 1.96
CA ILE A 343 -6.25 14.36 2.42
C ILE A 343 -5.74 15.16 3.63
N GLN A 344 -5.13 14.52 4.62
CA GLN A 344 -4.58 15.20 5.79
C GLN A 344 -3.48 16.19 5.41
N GLY A 345 -2.63 15.84 4.44
CA GLY A 345 -1.62 16.74 3.87
C GLY A 345 -2.25 18.01 3.30
N PHE A 346 -3.29 17.85 2.47
CA PHE A 346 -4.04 18.98 1.90
C PHE A 346 -4.73 19.84 2.95
N LEU A 347 -5.31 19.24 3.99
CA LEU A 347 -5.95 20.00 5.07
C LEU A 347 -4.94 20.80 5.90
N LYS A 348 -3.71 20.29 6.08
CA LYS A 348 -2.61 20.97 6.80
C LYS A 348 -1.95 22.09 5.97
N LYS A 349 -1.67 21.81 4.69
CA LYS A 349 -1.00 22.73 3.75
C LYS A 349 -1.85 22.87 2.49
N PRO A 350 -2.78 23.83 2.49
CA PRO A 350 -3.81 23.87 1.46
C PRO A 350 -3.32 24.46 0.13
N ASP A 351 -3.48 23.70 -0.96
CA ASP A 351 -3.23 24.16 -2.34
C ASP A 351 -4.46 23.87 -3.22
N GLU A 352 -5.11 24.93 -3.72
CA GLU A 352 -6.39 24.81 -4.42
C GLU A 352 -6.31 23.95 -5.68
N THR A 353 -5.24 24.12 -6.46
CA THR A 353 -5.04 23.39 -7.71
C THR A 353 -4.90 21.91 -7.41
N TYR A 354 -4.01 21.52 -6.50
CA TYR A 354 -3.80 20.10 -6.18
C TYR A 354 -5.01 19.45 -5.49
N MET A 355 -5.72 20.17 -4.63
CA MET A 355 -6.99 19.68 -4.06
C MET A 355 -8.00 19.36 -5.14
N ARG A 356 -8.15 20.25 -6.14
CA ARG A 356 -9.07 20.07 -7.27
C ARG A 356 -8.70 18.82 -8.08
N TYR A 357 -7.41 18.64 -8.39
CA TYR A 357 -6.91 17.43 -9.05
C TYR A 357 -7.16 16.17 -8.24
N PHE A 358 -6.90 16.20 -6.94
CA PHE A 358 -7.13 15.04 -6.08
C PHE A 358 -8.60 14.64 -6.08
N VAL A 359 -9.53 15.59 -5.88
CA VAL A 359 -10.97 15.30 -5.87
C VAL A 359 -11.41 14.72 -7.22
N TYR A 360 -10.96 15.30 -8.35
CA TYR A 360 -11.29 14.76 -9.67
C TYR A 360 -10.76 13.33 -9.85
N ASN A 361 -9.48 13.11 -9.57
CA ASN A 361 -8.82 11.81 -9.75
C ASN A 361 -9.35 10.73 -8.79
N TYR A 362 -9.75 11.12 -7.57
CA TYR A 362 -10.38 10.22 -6.60
C TYR A 362 -11.63 9.56 -7.18
N TRP A 363 -12.46 10.34 -7.89
CA TRP A 363 -13.66 9.81 -8.54
C TRP A 363 -13.36 9.17 -9.89
N ALA A 364 -12.41 9.69 -10.65
CA ALA A 364 -11.99 9.08 -11.92
C ALA A 364 -11.35 7.69 -11.74
N ALA A 365 -10.72 7.42 -10.59
CA ALA A 365 -10.23 6.10 -10.23
C ALA A 365 -11.37 5.07 -9.99
N ARG A 366 -12.58 5.54 -9.66
CA ARG A 366 -13.76 4.71 -9.40
C ARG A 366 -14.63 4.54 -10.65
N ASP A 367 -14.78 5.60 -11.44
CA ASP A 367 -15.40 5.56 -12.76
C ASP A 367 -14.66 6.55 -13.68
N LYS A 368 -13.87 6.02 -14.61
CA LYS A 368 -13.05 6.81 -15.53
C LYS A 368 -13.90 7.56 -16.56
N GLU A 369 -15.05 7.00 -16.95
CA GLU A 369 -15.91 7.56 -17.99
C GLU A 369 -16.84 8.63 -17.41
N ASN A 370 -17.34 8.43 -16.19
CA ASN A 370 -18.30 9.35 -15.55
C ASN A 370 -17.94 9.71 -14.09
N PRO A 371 -16.78 10.36 -13.82
CA PRO A 371 -16.37 10.73 -12.46
C PRO A 371 -17.42 11.57 -11.71
N LYS A 372 -18.11 12.47 -12.42
CA LYS A 372 -19.18 13.31 -11.87
C LYS A 372 -20.34 12.49 -11.30
N LYS A 373 -20.71 11.38 -11.96
CA LYS A 373 -21.83 10.53 -11.55
C LYS A 373 -21.57 9.89 -10.19
N GLU A 374 -20.35 9.37 -9.98
CA GLU A 374 -19.97 8.78 -8.69
C GLU A 374 -19.88 9.85 -7.58
N TRP A 375 -19.35 11.04 -7.90
CA TRP A 375 -19.40 12.18 -6.98
C TRP A 375 -20.84 12.58 -6.62
N ASP A 376 -21.75 12.67 -7.59
CA ASP A 376 -23.14 13.03 -7.35
C ASP A 376 -23.83 11.99 -6.45
N LYS A 377 -23.60 10.69 -6.71
CA LYS A 377 -24.09 9.59 -5.87
C LYS A 377 -23.58 9.71 -4.43
N TYR A 378 -22.29 9.95 -4.26
CA TYR A 378 -21.69 10.09 -2.94
C TYR A 378 -22.14 11.35 -2.20
N SER A 379 -22.15 12.49 -2.89
CA SER A 379 -22.57 13.77 -2.30
C SER A 379 -24.05 13.75 -1.88
N ASN A 380 -24.91 12.97 -2.54
CA ASN A 380 -26.28 12.75 -2.07
C ASN A 380 -26.32 12.01 -0.73
N ARG A 381 -25.47 11.00 -0.51
CA ARG A 381 -25.32 10.35 0.80
C ARG A 381 -24.80 11.30 1.87
N VAL A 382 -23.89 12.21 1.51
CA VAL A 382 -23.42 13.28 2.42
C VAL A 382 -24.57 14.23 2.80
N LYS A 383 -25.45 14.59 1.85
CA LYS A 383 -26.64 15.41 2.14
C LYS A 383 -27.59 14.71 3.11
N GLU A 384 -27.84 13.41 2.93
CA GLU A 384 -28.62 12.61 3.89
C GLU A 384 -28.00 12.64 5.28
N VAL A 385 -26.70 12.41 5.37
CA VAL A 385 -25.94 12.44 6.63
C VAL A 385 -26.03 13.81 7.31
N ASN A 386 -25.88 14.90 6.56
CA ASN A 386 -26.05 16.25 7.09
C ASN A 386 -27.49 16.51 7.58
N LYS A 387 -28.50 15.97 6.89
CA LYS A 387 -29.90 16.10 7.30
C LYS A 387 -30.20 15.31 8.58
N PHE A 388 -29.67 14.09 8.70
CA PHE A 388 -29.96 13.22 9.85
C PHE A 388 -29.14 13.54 11.09
N PHE A 389 -27.89 13.96 10.91
CA PHE A 389 -26.92 14.07 12.00
C PHE A 389 -26.30 15.45 12.13
N GLY A 390 -26.64 16.41 11.27
CA GLY A 390 -26.16 17.78 11.41
C GLY A 390 -26.78 18.50 12.61
N ALA A 391 -25.96 19.28 13.30
CA ALA A 391 -26.36 20.19 14.37
C ALA A 391 -25.93 21.63 14.02
N SER A 392 -26.42 22.63 14.77
CA SER A 392 -26.17 24.05 14.46
C SER A 392 -24.69 24.44 14.37
N ALA A 393 -23.79 23.70 15.04
CA ALA A 393 -22.35 23.98 15.07
C ALA A 393 -21.47 22.94 14.35
N LEU A 394 -22.03 21.77 13.99
CA LEU A 394 -21.25 20.66 13.42
C LEU A 394 -22.02 20.01 12.27
N PRO A 395 -21.46 19.99 11.03
CA PRO A 395 -22.10 19.32 9.92
C PRO A 395 -22.14 17.81 10.17
N GLY A 396 -23.20 17.16 9.70
CA GLY A 396 -23.44 15.74 9.95
C GLY A 396 -22.27 14.85 9.51
N TYR A 397 -21.57 15.17 8.41
CA TYR A 397 -20.42 14.38 7.95
C TYR A 397 -19.19 14.44 8.87
N GLU A 398 -19.13 15.39 9.82
CA GLU A 398 -18.09 15.46 10.84
C GLU A 398 -18.51 14.77 12.16
N THR A 399 -19.78 14.36 12.29
CA THR A 399 -20.25 13.61 13.46
C THR A 399 -19.85 12.14 13.37
N GLU A 400 -19.70 11.47 14.52
CA GLU A 400 -19.33 10.05 14.55
C GLU A 400 -20.42 9.15 13.93
N ARG A 401 -21.70 9.49 14.13
CA ARG A 401 -22.81 8.86 13.41
C ARG A 401 -22.69 9.04 11.90
N GLY A 402 -22.38 10.25 11.44
CA GLY A 402 -22.18 10.54 10.02
C GLY A 402 -20.98 9.83 9.42
N LEU A 403 -19.86 9.76 10.13
CA LEU A 403 -18.67 9.02 9.69
C LEU A 403 -18.97 7.53 9.49
N ILE A 404 -19.66 6.89 10.46
CA ILE A 404 -20.09 5.50 10.35
C ILE A 404 -21.11 5.32 9.22
N TYR A 405 -22.07 6.22 9.07
CA TYR A 405 -23.05 6.16 7.98
C TYR A 405 -22.40 6.32 6.60
N LEU A 406 -21.38 7.18 6.45
CA LEU A 406 -20.64 7.34 5.19
C LEU A 406 -19.73 6.14 4.89
N ARG A 407 -19.13 5.54 5.92
CA ARG A 407 -18.25 4.38 5.78
C ARG A 407 -19.01 3.10 5.44
N TYR A 408 -20.08 2.79 6.17
CA TYR A 408 -20.72 1.47 6.10
C TYR A 408 -22.04 1.45 5.34
N GLY A 409 -22.86 2.48 5.49
CA GLY A 409 -24.15 2.51 4.80
C GLY A 409 -25.21 3.15 5.66
N LYS A 410 -26.43 3.09 5.17
CA LYS A 410 -27.59 3.11 6.06
C LYS A 410 -27.57 1.81 6.87
N PRO A 411 -27.78 1.85 8.20
CA PRO A 411 -27.92 0.63 8.99
C PRO A 411 -29.17 -0.15 8.59
N ASP A 412 -29.12 -1.47 8.72
CA ASP A 412 -30.27 -2.34 8.50
C ASP A 412 -31.35 -2.09 9.57
N GLU A 413 -30.92 -1.93 10.81
CA GLU A 413 -31.79 -1.56 11.93
C GLU A 413 -31.18 -0.40 12.73
N ARG A 414 -32.03 0.56 13.10
CA ARG A 414 -31.65 1.68 13.95
C ARG A 414 -32.62 1.75 15.13
N ILE A 415 -32.11 1.45 16.31
CA ILE A 415 -32.85 1.51 17.57
C ILE A 415 -32.47 2.81 18.28
N VAL A 416 -33.44 3.68 18.50
CA VAL A 416 -33.23 4.97 19.19
C VAL A 416 -33.88 4.90 20.57
N VAL A 417 -33.11 5.18 21.61
CA VAL A 417 -33.56 5.19 23.00
C VAL A 417 -33.28 6.57 23.59
N ASN A 418 -34.33 7.38 23.68
CA ASN A 418 -34.21 8.77 24.16
C ASN A 418 -34.30 8.86 25.69
N ASN A 419 -35.19 8.07 26.30
CA ASN A 419 -35.47 8.11 27.73
C ASN A 419 -35.52 6.68 28.27
N GLU A 420 -34.43 6.22 28.87
CA GLU A 420 -34.38 4.98 29.66
C GLU A 420 -33.88 5.34 31.06
N THR A 421 -34.63 4.95 32.09
CA THR A 421 -34.31 5.32 33.47
C THR A 421 -32.93 4.81 33.86
N GLY A 422 -32.04 5.72 34.26
CA GLY A 422 -30.67 5.37 34.66
C GLY A 422 -29.65 5.26 33.52
N ALA A 423 -30.03 5.57 32.28
CA ALA A 423 -29.13 5.61 31.12
C ALA A 423 -29.14 6.98 30.42
N PHE A 424 -27.99 7.38 29.85
CA PHE A 424 -27.95 8.49 28.89
C PHE A 424 -28.65 8.10 27.59
N PRO A 425 -29.21 9.04 26.79
CA PRO A 425 -29.81 8.72 25.50
C PRO A 425 -28.81 8.02 24.56
N TYR A 426 -29.24 6.99 23.84
CA TYR A 426 -28.37 6.22 22.97
C TYR A 426 -29.07 5.71 21.70
N GLU A 427 -28.26 5.31 20.73
CA GLU A 427 -28.68 4.67 19.50
C GLU A 427 -27.86 3.40 19.25
N ILE A 428 -28.53 2.33 18.84
CA ILE A 428 -27.88 1.10 18.39
C ILE A 428 -28.16 0.95 16.91
N TRP A 429 -27.09 0.83 16.13
CA TRP A 429 -27.16 0.60 14.70
C TRP A 429 -26.68 -0.82 14.42
N VAL A 430 -27.54 -1.60 13.78
CA VAL A 430 -27.25 -3.00 13.40
C VAL A 430 -27.01 -3.06 11.90
N TYR A 431 -25.96 -3.77 11.52
CA TYR A 431 -25.64 -4.14 10.15
C TYR A 431 -25.57 -5.66 10.07
N ASN A 432 -26.39 -6.30 9.25
CA ASN A 432 -26.43 -7.75 9.10
C ASN A 432 -25.12 -8.31 8.52
N ALA A 433 -24.48 -7.53 7.65
CA ALA A 433 -23.12 -7.75 7.17
C ALA A 433 -22.49 -6.41 6.81
N THR A 434 -21.16 -6.34 6.84
CA THR A 434 -20.40 -5.17 6.38
C THR A 434 -19.28 -5.61 5.46
N ALA A 435 -18.68 -4.68 4.71
CA ALA A 435 -17.50 -4.98 3.89
C ALA A 435 -16.30 -5.51 4.72
N ARG A 436 -16.30 -5.32 6.04
CA ARG A 436 -15.22 -5.76 6.95
C ARG A 436 -15.48 -7.10 7.63
N GLN A 437 -16.73 -7.56 7.67
CA GLN A 437 -17.09 -8.83 8.31
C GLN A 437 -18.42 -9.37 7.78
N GLY A 438 -18.48 -10.69 7.56
CA GLY A 438 -19.66 -11.38 7.04
C GLY A 438 -20.72 -11.76 8.08
N TYR A 439 -20.63 -11.23 9.30
CA TYR A 439 -21.59 -11.49 10.39
C TYR A 439 -22.09 -10.16 10.99
N PRO A 440 -23.23 -10.18 11.73
CA PRO A 440 -23.84 -8.97 12.22
C PRO A 440 -22.91 -8.12 13.08
N GLY A 441 -22.82 -6.83 12.74
CA GLY A 441 -22.05 -5.82 13.44
C GLY A 441 -22.95 -4.75 14.04
N MET A 442 -22.59 -4.24 15.21
CA MET A 442 -23.37 -3.25 15.94
C MET A 442 -22.50 -2.06 16.32
N PHE A 443 -23.09 -0.88 16.28
CA PHE A 443 -22.51 0.37 16.79
C PHE A 443 -23.44 0.95 17.85
N LEU A 444 -22.90 1.18 19.05
CA LEU A 444 -23.58 1.88 20.13
C LEU A 444 -23.09 3.31 20.15
N PHE A 445 -24.00 4.25 19.88
CA PHE A 445 -23.75 5.66 20.07
C PHE A 445 -24.49 6.14 21.31
N TYR A 446 -23.93 7.06 22.08
CA TYR A 446 -24.60 7.68 23.21
C TYR A 446 -24.44 9.19 23.18
N LYS A 447 -25.33 9.90 23.86
CA LYS A 447 -25.27 11.34 24.05
C LYS A 447 -24.76 11.63 25.47
N PRO A 448 -23.48 11.99 25.65
CA PRO A 448 -22.96 12.34 26.97
C PRO A 448 -23.71 13.54 27.56
N GLY A 449 -23.86 13.58 28.88
CA GLY A 449 -24.59 14.66 29.56
C GLY A 449 -24.03 16.07 29.33
N TYR A 450 -22.75 16.20 28.95
CA TYR A 450 -22.12 17.48 28.62
C TYR A 450 -22.30 17.91 27.15
N MET A 451 -22.92 17.08 26.29
CA MET A 451 -23.19 17.40 24.89
C MET A 451 -24.67 17.75 24.67
N ILE A 452 -24.90 18.84 23.93
CA ILE A 452 -26.26 19.38 23.73
C ILE A 452 -27.06 18.57 22.72
N SER A 453 -26.46 18.07 21.64
CA SER A 453 -27.19 17.37 20.55
C SER A 453 -26.42 16.21 19.89
N ASP A 454 -25.11 16.13 20.09
CA ASP A 454 -24.27 15.15 19.41
C ASP A 454 -24.19 13.82 20.14
N TYR A 455 -24.13 12.76 19.33
CA TYR A 455 -23.88 11.40 19.82
C TYR A 455 -22.45 11.00 19.49
N LYS A 456 -21.83 10.30 20.43
CA LYS A 456 -20.50 9.72 20.35
C LYS A 456 -20.58 8.21 20.23
N LEU A 457 -19.74 7.62 19.41
CA LEU A 457 -19.55 6.19 19.28
C LEU A 457 -18.92 5.68 20.58
N LEU A 458 -19.72 4.97 21.35
CA LEU A 458 -19.34 4.43 22.63
C LEU A 458 -18.70 3.05 22.50
N HIS A 459 -19.26 2.20 21.64
CA HIS A 459 -18.81 0.82 21.44
C HIS A 459 -19.16 0.32 20.04
N SER A 460 -18.32 -0.54 19.47
CA SER A 460 -18.61 -1.28 18.24
C SER A 460 -18.21 -2.75 18.35
N THR A 461 -18.99 -3.61 17.71
CA THR A 461 -18.63 -5.02 17.48
C THR A 461 -18.05 -5.26 16.08
N VAL A 462 -17.85 -4.21 15.28
CA VAL A 462 -17.28 -4.28 13.93
C VAL A 462 -15.75 -4.26 13.97
N ASN A 463 -15.13 -5.16 13.21
CA ASN A 463 -13.67 -5.25 13.09
C ASN A 463 -13.01 -3.91 12.66
N GLY A 464 -11.99 -3.51 13.41
CA GLY A 464 -11.22 -2.28 13.15
C GLY A 464 -11.93 -0.98 13.54
N GLU A 465 -13.01 -1.06 14.33
CA GLU A 465 -13.67 0.07 14.97
C GLU A 465 -13.42 0.05 16.48
N ILE A 466 -13.76 1.14 17.19
CA ILE A 466 -13.53 1.25 18.63
C ILE A 466 -14.28 0.15 19.40
N ARG A 467 -13.56 -0.60 20.23
CA ARG A 467 -14.12 -1.65 21.09
C ARG A 467 -13.92 -1.30 22.56
N ASN A 468 -14.92 -0.62 23.13
CA ASN A 468 -14.91 -0.24 24.55
C ASN A 468 -15.62 -1.31 25.38
N THR A 469 -14.91 -2.16 26.13
CA THR A 469 -15.55 -3.18 27.00
C THR A 469 -16.23 -2.58 28.23
N ALA A 470 -15.82 -1.39 28.65
CA ALA A 470 -16.38 -0.65 29.78
C ALA A 470 -17.55 0.26 29.39
N TRP A 471 -18.17 0.08 28.22
CA TRP A 471 -19.23 0.95 27.70
C TRP A 471 -20.40 1.15 28.68
N ARG A 472 -20.71 0.16 29.53
CA ARG A 472 -21.75 0.21 30.56
C ARG A 472 -21.50 1.31 31.58
N GLU A 473 -20.23 1.56 31.94
CA GLU A 473 -19.84 2.58 32.93
C GLU A 473 -20.09 3.99 32.40
N PHE A 474 -20.01 4.18 31.08
CA PHE A 474 -20.25 5.47 30.43
C PHE A 474 -21.72 5.69 30.08
N LEU A 475 -22.47 4.61 29.82
CA LEU A 475 -23.88 4.71 29.44
C LEU A 475 -24.80 4.91 30.65
N TYR A 476 -24.51 4.27 31.79
CA TYR A 476 -25.41 4.26 32.94
C TYR A 476 -24.97 5.22 34.05
N VAL A 477 -25.90 6.05 34.53
CA VAL A 477 -25.64 7.19 35.43
C VAL A 477 -25.20 6.78 36.84
N ASN A 478 -25.54 5.57 37.30
CA ASN A 478 -25.31 5.10 38.67
C ASN A 478 -24.29 3.95 38.77
N GLY A 479 -23.26 3.93 37.92
CA GLY A 479 -22.07 3.06 38.08
C GLY A 479 -22.39 1.61 38.44
N GLY A 480 -22.89 0.82 37.48
CA GLY A 480 -22.95 -0.65 37.56
C GLY A 480 -23.88 -1.30 38.60
N GLN A 481 -24.27 -0.64 39.70
CA GLN A 481 -25.08 -1.29 40.74
C GLN A 481 -26.57 -1.38 40.40
N ALA A 482 -27.10 -0.50 39.55
CA ALA A 482 -28.46 -0.64 39.00
C ALA A 482 -28.54 -1.69 37.86
N ALA A 483 -27.41 -2.02 37.21
CA ALA A 483 -27.34 -3.04 36.16
C ALA A 483 -27.46 -4.47 36.69
N ALA A 484 -27.27 -4.68 38.00
CA ALA A 484 -27.43 -6.00 38.60
C ALA A 484 -28.91 -6.45 38.75
N THR A 485 -29.89 -5.55 38.58
CA THR A 485 -31.32 -5.86 38.82
C THR A 485 -32.29 -5.42 37.71
N GLY A 486 -31.88 -4.58 36.77
CA GLY A 486 -32.73 -4.14 35.64
C GLY A 486 -32.26 -4.67 34.29
N THR A 487 -33.19 -5.10 33.42
CA THR A 487 -32.88 -5.52 32.04
C THR A 487 -32.80 -4.29 31.14
N PHE A 488 -31.62 -3.68 31.02
CA PHE A 488 -31.42 -2.54 30.14
C PHE A 488 -31.49 -2.95 28.67
N ARG A 489 -32.13 -2.12 27.83
CA ARG A 489 -32.37 -2.46 26.43
C ARG A 489 -31.07 -2.63 25.64
N ALA A 490 -30.02 -1.86 25.92
CA ALA A 490 -28.73 -2.02 25.25
C ALA A 490 -28.08 -3.40 25.47
N GLU A 491 -28.27 -4.02 26.64
CA GLU A 491 -27.69 -5.32 26.98
C GLU A 491 -28.36 -6.49 26.26
N GLN A 492 -29.57 -6.29 25.73
CA GLN A 492 -30.25 -7.27 24.89
C GLN A 492 -29.56 -7.43 23.54
N TYR A 493 -28.88 -6.38 23.07
CA TYR A 493 -28.15 -6.36 21.79
C TYR A 493 -26.65 -6.61 21.99
N LEU A 494 -26.05 -5.98 22.99
CA LEU A 494 -24.61 -5.96 23.23
C LEU A 494 -24.28 -6.76 24.49
N LYS A 495 -23.86 -8.01 24.30
CA LYS A 495 -23.45 -8.91 25.40
C LYS A 495 -22.07 -8.55 25.91
#